data_AF-A0AAD6YZQ5-F1
#
_entry.id   AF-A0AAD6YZQ5-F1
#
_cell.length_a   1.000
_cell.length_b   1.000
_cell.length_c   1.000
_cell.angle_alpha   90.00
_cell.angle_beta   90.00
_cell.angle_gamma   90.00
#
_symmetry.space_group_name_H-M   'P 1'
#
loop_
_entity.id
_entity.type
_entity.pdbx_description
1 polymer ?
#
loop_
_entity_poly.entity_id
_entity_poly.type
_entity_poly.pdbx_seq_one_letter_code
_entity_poly.pdbx_strand_id
1 'polypeptide(L)'
;MPSVEDELRARIVELDTEIRRQRDSEVLKDLECDRSLVRRQLNARIDPVARLPVEISSEIFIQSLPPFPQPGAIHIPMLLLNICNTWRDIALSTPSFW
;
A
#
# COMPACT_ATOMS: atom_id res chain seq x y z
N MET A 1 -37.92 -4.66 -30.08
CA MET A 1 -37.04 -3.58 -29.57
C MET A 1 -36.18 -4.19 -28.49
N PRO A 2 -34.86 -3.92 -28.46
CA PRO A 2 -34.03 -4.30 -27.31
C PRO A 2 -34.66 -3.76 -26.02
N SER A 3 -34.58 -4.51 -24.93
CA SER A 3 -35.03 -4.00 -23.63
C SER A 3 -34.11 -2.86 -23.20
N VAL A 4 -34.63 -1.85 -22.51
CA VAL A 4 -33.81 -0.79 -21.88
C VAL A 4 -32.72 -1.39 -21.00
N GLU A 5 -32.99 -2.53 -20.37
CA GLU A 5 -32.01 -3.29 -19.60
C GLU A 5 -30.82 -3.78 -20.45
N ASP A 6 -31.09 -4.25 -21.67
CA ASP A 6 -30.05 -4.72 -22.59
C ASP A 6 -29.15 -3.58 -23.05
N GLU A 7 -29.73 -2.39 -23.28
CA GLU A 7 -28.98 -1.18 -23.65
C GLU A 7 -28.07 -0.71 -22.51
N LEU A 8 -28.56 -0.69 -21.27
CA LEU A 8 -27.76 -0.33 -20.10
C LEU A 8 -26.62 -1.32 -19.86
N ARG A 9 -26.88 -2.63 -20.02
CA ARG A 9 -25.85 -3.67 -19.92
C ARG A 9 -24.77 -3.50 -20.99
N ALA A 10 -25.16 -3.24 -22.23
CA ALA A 10 -24.23 -2.99 -23.33
C ALA A 10 -23.36 -1.76 -23.04
N ARG A 11 -23.95 -0.69 -22.49
CA ARG A 11 -23.23 0.53 -22.11
C ARG A 11 -22.21 0.30 -20.99
N ILE A 12 -22.53 -0.52 -19.99
CA ILE A 12 -21.59 -0.89 -18.93
C ILE A 12 -20.38 -1.62 -19.53
N VAL A 13 -20.61 -2.58 -20.43
CA VAL A 13 -19.54 -3.32 -21.09
C VAL A 13 -18.62 -2.39 -21.88
N GLU A 14 -19.20 -1.44 -22.61
CA GLU A 14 -18.44 -0.43 -23.37
C GLU A 14 -17.60 0.48 -22.46
N LEU A 15 -18.17 0.91 -21.32
CA LEU A 15 -17.42 1.72 -20.36
C LEU A 15 -16.29 0.92 -19.70
N ASP A 16 -16.52 -0.35 -19.36
CA ASP A 16 -15.51 -1.22 -18.77
C ASP A 16 -14.34 -1.49 -19.74
N THR A 17 -14.62 -1.68 -21.03
CA THR A 17 -13.56 -1.87 -22.03
C THR A 17 -12.72 -0.60 -22.18
N GLU A 18 -13.34 0.58 -22.19
CA GLU A 18 -12.62 1.85 -22.27
C GLU A 18 -11.79 2.12 -21.00
N ILE A 19 -12.32 1.83 -19.81
CA ILE A 19 -11.58 1.92 -18.55
C ILE A 19 -10.34 1.02 -18.61
N ARG A 20 -10.49 -0.23 -19.08
CA ARG A 20 -9.34 -1.15 -19.24
C ARG A 20 -8.34 -0.62 -20.23
N ARG A 21 -8.79 -0.16 -21.41
CA ARG A 21 -7.91 0.42 -22.44
C ARG A 21 -7.06 1.56 -21.90
N GLN A 22 -7.67 2.45 -21.12
CA GLN A 22 -6.95 3.57 -20.51
C GLN A 22 -5.97 3.10 -19.43
N ARG A 23 -6.36 2.12 -18.60
CA ARG A 23 -5.48 1.53 -17.58
C ARG A 23 -4.30 0.76 -18.15
N ASP A 24 -4.53 0.04 -19.23
CA ASP A 24 -3.52 -0.79 -19.89
C ASP A 24 -2.59 0.00 -20.81
N SER A 25 -2.92 1.28 -21.05
CA SER A 25 -2.11 2.17 -21.87
C SER A 25 -0.69 2.31 -21.31
N GLU A 26 0.29 2.27 -22.22
CA GLU A 26 1.71 2.38 -21.86
C GLU A 26 1.99 3.67 -21.09
N VAL A 27 1.37 4.78 -21.51
CA VAL A 27 1.50 6.09 -20.86
C VAL A 27 1.10 6.03 -19.39
N LEU A 28 -0.01 5.36 -19.04
CA LEU A 28 -0.41 5.27 -17.64
C LEU A 28 0.58 4.42 -16.84
N LYS A 29 1.02 3.29 -17.39
CA LYS A 29 2.02 2.41 -16.74
C LYS A 29 3.34 3.14 -16.48
N ASP A 30 3.83 3.91 -17.45
CA ASP A 30 5.05 4.70 -17.32
C ASP A 30 4.90 5.76 -16.23
N LEU A 31 3.80 6.52 -16.23
CA LEU A 31 3.53 7.52 -15.19
C LEU A 31 3.40 6.90 -13.79
N GLU A 32 2.83 5.70 -13.68
CA GLU A 32 2.77 4.97 -12.41
C GLU A 32 4.15 4.48 -11.94
N CYS A 33 4.99 4.04 -12.87
CA CYS A 33 6.37 3.68 -12.61
C CYS A 33 7.15 4.90 -12.10
N ASP A 34 7.06 6.02 -12.80
CA ASP A 34 7.69 7.29 -12.43
C ASP A 34 7.20 7.79 -11.07
N ARG A 35 5.88 7.77 -10.84
CA ARG A 35 5.29 8.10 -9.54
C ARG A 35 5.85 7.21 -8.43
N SER A 36 5.94 5.90 -8.66
CA SER A 36 6.48 4.93 -7.71
C SER A 36 7.95 5.21 -7.41
N LEU A 37 8.76 5.53 -8.42
CA LEU A 37 10.16 5.90 -8.26
C LEU A 37 10.32 7.18 -7.44
N VAL A 38 9.62 8.25 -7.81
CA VAL A 38 9.66 9.54 -7.11
C VAL A 38 9.19 9.40 -5.66
N ARG A 39 8.14 8.62 -5.42
CA ARG A 39 7.66 8.33 -4.05
C ARG A 39 8.73 7.62 -3.22
N ARG A 40 9.41 6.62 -3.77
CA ARG A 40 10.51 5.91 -3.09
C ARG A 40 11.66 6.85 -2.75
N GLN A 41 12.08 7.69 -3.70
CA GLN A 41 13.13 8.68 -3.47
C GLN A 41 12.75 9.70 -2.39
N LEU A 42 11.50 10.15 -2.40
CA LEU A 42 10.99 11.08 -1.39
C LEU A 42 11.00 10.42 -0.01
N ASN A 43 10.43 9.22 0.12
CA ASN A 43 10.38 8.48 1.38
C ASN A 43 11.79 8.26 1.96
N ALA A 44 12.77 7.88 1.12
CA ALA A 44 14.16 7.74 1.57
C ALA A 44 14.78 9.02 2.14
N ARG A 45 14.27 10.20 1.76
CA ARG A 45 14.76 11.50 2.26
C ARG A 45 14.00 12.00 3.47
N ILE A 46 12.68 11.81 3.51
CA ILE A 46 11.80 12.43 4.52
C ILE A 46 11.41 11.48 5.63
N ASP A 47 11.40 10.17 5.41
CA ASP A 47 11.04 9.19 6.44
C ASP A 47 12.19 9.06 7.43
N PRO A 48 12.01 9.46 8.70
CA PRO A 48 13.05 9.33 9.71
C PRO A 48 13.48 7.88 9.90
N VAL A 49 12.54 6.93 9.79
CA VAL A 49 12.81 5.49 9.98
C VAL A 49 13.68 4.93 8.87
N ALA A 50 13.54 5.43 7.64
CA ALA A 50 14.40 5.03 6.51
C ALA A 50 15.87 5.44 6.68
N ARG A 51 16.17 6.35 7.62
CA ARG A 51 17.54 6.81 7.93
C ARG A 51 18.14 6.17 9.17
N LEU A 52 17.36 5.39 9.91
CA LEU A 52 17.81 4.68 11.11
C LEU A 52 18.35 3.30 10.73
N PRO A 53 19.32 2.75 11.50
CA PRO A 53 19.63 1.33 11.44
C PRO A 53 18.38 0.50 11.74
N VAL A 54 18.26 -0.66 11.09
CA VAL A 54 17.13 -1.57 11.21
C VAL A 54 16.85 -1.93 12.67
N GLU A 55 17.90 -2.08 13.48
CA GLU A 55 17.83 -2.44 14.89
C GLU A 55 17.16 -1.35 15.72
N ILE A 56 17.47 -0.08 15.43
CA ILE A 56 16.87 1.06 16.13
C ILE A 56 15.39 1.19 15.77
N SER A 57 15.06 0.99 14.49
CA SER A 57 13.67 0.99 14.03
C SER A 57 12.86 -0.13 14.69
N SER A 58 13.39 -1.36 14.73
CA SER A 58 12.76 -2.49 15.39
C SER A 58 12.54 -2.22 16.88
N GLU A 59 13.52 -1.66 17.59
CA GLU A 59 13.39 -1.32 19.01
C GLU A 59 12.30 -0.26 19.25
N ILE A 60 12.26 0.81 18.45
CA ILE A 60 11.18 1.82 18.52
C ILE A 60 9.81 1.17 18.34
N PHE A 61 9.68 0.27 17.36
CA PHE A 61 8.44 -0.42 17.09
C PHE A 61 8.03 -1.35 18.24
N ILE A 62 8.97 -2.08 18.85
CA ILE A 62 8.73 -2.92 20.03
C ILE A 62 8.24 -2.06 21.21
N GLN A 63 8.91 -0.93 21.47
CA GLN A 63 8.53 -0.02 22.55
C GLN A 63 7.17 0.65 22.32
N SER A 64 6.69 0.69 21.07
CA SER A 64 5.37 1.22 20.76
C SER A 64 4.24 0.21 21.05
N LEU A 65 4.54 -1.08 21.18
CA LEU A 65 3.53 -2.12 21.43
C LEU A 65 2.78 -1.88 22.75
N PRO A 66 1.46 -2.13 22.80
CA PRO A 66 0.74 -2.11 24.06
C PRO A 66 1.27 -3.24 24.98
N PRO A 67 1.27 -3.05 26.31
CA PRO A 67 1.76 -4.05 27.26
C PRO A 67 0.96 -5.36 27.22
N PHE A 68 -0.28 -5.31 26.74
CA PHE A 68 -1.13 -6.48 26.51
C PHE A 68 -1.88 -6.36 25.19
N PRO A 69 -2.01 -7.44 24.41
CA PRO A 69 -2.82 -7.44 23.19
C PRO A 69 -4.27 -7.13 23.54
N GLN A 70 -4.81 -6.03 23.00
CA GLN A 70 -6.21 -5.67 23.20
C GLN A 70 -7.09 -6.30 22.11
N PRO A 71 -8.15 -7.06 22.47
CA PRO A 71 -9.08 -7.61 21.50
C PRO A 71 -9.74 -6.49 20.67
N GLY A 72 -9.69 -6.61 19.34
CA GLY A 72 -10.37 -5.68 18.42
C GLY A 72 -9.59 -4.42 18.04
N ALA A 73 -8.40 -4.18 18.60
CA ALA A 73 -7.50 -3.14 18.10
C ALA A 73 -6.73 -3.66 16.88
N ILE A 74 -6.50 -2.81 15.86
CA ILE A 74 -5.48 -3.11 14.86
C ILE A 74 -4.15 -3.14 15.62
N HIS A 75 -3.63 -4.33 15.87
CA HIS A 75 -2.37 -4.52 16.57
C HIS A 75 -1.28 -3.73 15.83
N ILE A 76 -0.41 -3.05 16.56
CA ILE A 76 0.65 -2.21 16.00
C ILE A 76 1.45 -2.91 14.90
N PRO A 77 1.82 -4.21 14.99
CA PRO A 77 2.43 -4.92 13.88
C PRO A 77 1.63 -4.78 12.58
N MET A 78 0.30 -4.96 12.62
CA MET A 78 -0.57 -4.81 11.45
C MET A 78 -0.64 -3.38 10.92
N LEU A 79 -0.50 -2.36 11.79
CA LEU A 79 -0.38 -0.97 11.34
C LEU A 79 0.96 -0.73 10.61
N LEU A 80 2.07 -1.23 11.17
CA LEU A 80 3.40 -1.09 10.58
C LEU A 80 3.48 -1.73 9.18
N LEU A 81 2.78 -2.84 8.95
CA LEU A 81 2.68 -3.50 7.65
C LEU A 81 1.98 -2.65 6.57
N ASN A 82 1.26 -1.59 6.94
CA ASN A 82 0.46 -0.78 6.01
C ASN A 82 1.03 0.62 5.75
N ILE A 83 2.12 1.02 6.39
CA ILE A 83 2.68 2.38 6.26
C ILE A 83 3.50 2.52 4.97
N CYS A 84 4.59 1.75 4.84
CA CYS A 84 5.42 1.72 3.64
C CYS A 84 6.16 0.38 3.56
N ASN A 85 6.83 0.11 2.42
CA ASN A 85 7.56 -1.14 2.24
C ASN A 85 8.68 -1.30 3.27
N THR A 86 9.44 -0.26 3.57
CA THR A 86 10.53 -0.31 4.56
C THR A 86 10.03 -0.71 5.95
N TRP A 87 8.95 -0.09 6.43
CA TRP A 87 8.38 -0.43 7.75
C TRP A 87 7.82 -1.85 7.78
N ARG A 88 7.20 -2.29 6.67
CA ARG A 88 6.72 -3.65 6.51
C ARG A 88 7.85 -4.66 6.60
N ASP A 89 8.95 -4.43 5.89
CA ASP A 89 10.10 -5.35 5.88
C ASP A 89 10.74 -5.44 7.27
N ILE A 90 10.87 -4.32 7.98
CA ILE A 90 11.34 -4.29 9.38
C ILE A 90 10.39 -5.08 10.29
N ALA A 91 9.07 -4.84 10.21
CA ALA A 91 8.09 -5.53 11.03
C ALA A 91 8.05 -7.05 10.75
N LEU A 92 8.08 -7.47 9.49
CA LEU A 92 8.10 -8.90 9.13
C LEU A 92 9.38 -9.60 9.57
N SER A 93 10.51 -8.89 9.59
CA SER A 93 11.81 -9.44 9.99
C SER A 93 12.08 -9.42 11.50
N THR A 94 11.18 -8.82 12.31
CA THR A 94 11.34 -8.70 13.76
C THR A 94 10.53 -9.80 14.47
N PRO A 95 11.18 -10.86 15.02
CA PRO A 95 10.45 -12.01 15.58
C PRO A 95 9.57 -11.67 16.78
N SER A 96 9.92 -10.65 17.56
CA SER A 96 9.17 -10.23 18.76
C SER A 96 7.77 -9.68 18.50
N PHE A 97 7.37 -9.49 17.24
CA PHE A 97 6.01 -9.08 16.86
C PHE A 97 5.02 -10.25 16.70
N TRP A 98 5.51 -11.49 16.69
CA TRP A 98 4.74 -12.71 16.46
C TRP A 98 4.81 -13.64 17.67
#